data_AF-A0A663MKS7-F1
#
_entry.id   AF-A0A663MKS7-F1
#
_cell.length_a   1.000
_cell.length_b   1.000
_cell.length_c   1.000
_cell.angle_alpha   90.00
_cell.angle_beta   90.00
_cell.angle_gamma   90.00
#
_symmetry.space_group_name_H-M   'P 1'
#
loop_
_entity.id
_entity.type
_entity.pdbx_description
1 polymer ?
#
loop_
_entity_poly.entity_id
_entity_poly.type
_entity_poly.pdbx_seq_one_letter_code
_entity_poly.pdbx_strand_id
1 'polypeptide(L)'
;MNLKPYSLVRPVVVRTPRPVVLSPNCIAPRLIRNLLDLPTSRLDFHVCPAEKLAEGDPSAPHAQEYPVSRTVPQDERESGRIRMIREAMEKNKHCLLELGVHSVRELIKNEIYPIVIHVEVTEKNVRGLRSLLGKAGQRYSEVLKVCRDAEQALHTLPCSWACVEPHSWSHTEELPKVVRGYIFQEQTRPLWIEEGD
;
A
#
# COMPACT_ATOMS: atom_id res chain seq x y z
N MET A 1 1.50 5.84 -28.58
CA MET A 1 2.20 6.39 -27.40
C MET A 1 1.38 7.56 -26.88
N ASN A 2 0.88 7.49 -25.65
CA ASN A 2 0.18 8.59 -25.02
C ASN A 2 1.13 9.17 -23.97
N LEU A 3 1.82 10.27 -24.32
CA LEU A 3 2.75 10.95 -23.42
C LEU A 3 1.92 11.67 -22.36
N LYS A 4 2.13 11.37 -21.08
CA LYS A 4 1.57 12.20 -20.01
C LYS A 4 2.28 13.55 -20.02
N PRO A 5 1.57 14.70 -20.07
CA PRO A 5 2.19 16.00 -19.87
C PRO A 5 2.80 16.09 -18.46
N TYR A 6 3.74 17.01 -18.27
CA TYR A 6 4.29 17.31 -16.94
C TYR A 6 3.16 17.77 -16.00
N SER A 7 3.11 17.20 -14.80
CA SER A 7 2.21 17.63 -13.72
C SER A 7 2.93 18.60 -12.78
N LEU A 8 2.22 19.60 -12.27
CA LEU A 8 2.73 20.42 -11.17
C LEU A 8 2.77 19.56 -9.89
N VAL A 9 3.85 19.70 -9.11
CA VAL A 9 4.05 18.92 -7.89
C VAL A 9 4.49 19.84 -6.75
N ARG A 10 4.11 19.46 -5.53
CA ARG A 10 4.59 20.10 -4.29
C ARG A 10 5.38 19.12 -3.44
N PRO A 11 6.47 19.58 -2.78
CA PRO A 11 7.20 18.76 -1.82
C PRO A 11 6.43 18.65 -0.50
N VAL A 12 6.34 17.44 0.04
CA VAL A 12 5.74 17.12 1.34
C VAL A 12 6.79 16.41 2.19
N VAL A 13 7.03 16.94 3.40
CA VAL A 13 7.91 16.31 4.39
C VAL A 13 7.04 15.73 5.50
N VAL A 14 7.07 14.42 5.65
CA VAL A 14 6.31 13.70 6.68
C VAL A 14 7.28 13.21 7.75
N ARG A 15 7.15 13.73 8.97
CA ARG A 15 8.04 13.38 10.08
C ARG A 15 7.62 12.11 10.81
N THR A 16 6.34 11.77 10.75
CA THR A 16 5.80 10.52 11.30
C THR A 16 6.02 9.36 10.33
N PRO A 17 6.15 8.12 10.83
CA PRO A 17 6.22 6.94 9.98
C PRO A 17 5.04 6.86 9.02
N ARG A 18 5.33 6.72 7.73
CA ARG A 18 4.33 6.69 6.65
C ARG A 18 3.75 5.29 6.47
N PRO A 19 2.48 5.14 6.06
CA PRO A 19 1.93 3.84 5.66
C PRO A 19 2.66 3.28 4.44
N VAL A 20 2.68 1.96 4.27
CA VAL A 20 3.42 1.28 3.23
C VAL A 20 2.47 0.47 2.35
N VAL A 21 2.49 0.75 1.05
CA VAL A 21 1.78 -0.02 0.03
C VAL A 21 2.82 -0.79 -0.79
N LEU A 22 2.69 -2.12 -0.84
CA LEU A 22 3.56 -2.98 -1.62
C LEU A 22 2.88 -3.39 -2.93
N SER A 23 3.61 -3.27 -4.03
CA SER A 23 3.20 -3.72 -5.36
C SER A 23 4.21 -4.77 -5.87
N PRO A 24 3.78 -5.82 -6.60
CA PRO A 24 2.40 -6.16 -6.95
C PRO A 24 1.63 -6.84 -5.81
N ASN A 25 0.29 -6.66 -5.80
CA ASN A 25 -0.58 -7.19 -4.75
C ASN A 25 -0.53 -8.72 -4.60
N CYS A 26 -0.15 -9.44 -5.66
CA CYS A 26 -0.11 -10.91 -5.63
C CYS A 26 1.01 -11.47 -4.73
N ILE A 27 2.06 -10.69 -4.44
CA ILE A 27 3.14 -11.06 -3.51
C ILE A 27 3.03 -10.34 -2.16
N ALA A 28 2.34 -9.20 -2.12
CA ALA A 28 2.32 -8.30 -0.96
C ALA A 28 1.89 -9.00 0.35
N PRO A 29 0.82 -9.82 0.43
CA PRO A 29 0.41 -10.43 1.71
C PRO A 29 1.47 -11.34 2.32
N ARG A 30 2.17 -12.14 1.50
CA ARG A 30 3.25 -13.01 1.99
C ARG A 30 4.49 -12.20 2.33
N LEU A 31 4.82 -11.19 1.53
CA LEU A 31 5.93 -10.30 1.80
C LEU A 31 5.74 -9.49 3.10
N ILE A 32 4.53 -9.01 3.38
CA ILE A 32 4.17 -8.34 4.64
C ILE A 32 4.39 -9.28 5.83
N ARG A 33 3.96 -10.55 5.73
CA ARG A 33 4.22 -11.53 6.79
C ARG A 33 5.71 -11.76 7.00
N ASN A 34 6.45 -12.00 5.93
CA ASN A 34 7.90 -12.21 6.02
C ASN A 34 8.64 -10.97 6.57
N LEU A 35 8.16 -9.76 6.25
CA LEU A 35 8.66 -8.52 6.84
C LEU A 35 8.48 -8.50 8.35
N LEU A 36 7.30 -8.89 8.87
CA LEU A 36 7.02 -8.93 10.32
C LEU A 36 7.79 -10.02 11.06
N ASP A 37 8.19 -11.08 10.35
CA ASP A 37 9.00 -12.17 10.89
C ASP A 37 10.49 -11.80 11.02
N LEU A 38 10.92 -10.67 10.43
CA LEU A 38 12.26 -10.15 10.67
C LEU A 38 12.44 -9.75 12.15
N PRO A 39 13.66 -9.91 12.71
CA PRO A 39 13.98 -9.41 14.04
C PRO A 39 13.64 -7.93 14.18
N THR A 40 13.08 -7.59 15.34
CA THR A 40 12.65 -6.23 15.76
C THR A 40 11.56 -5.58 14.90
N SER A 41 11.11 -6.20 13.81
CA SER A 41 10.15 -5.63 12.86
C SER A 41 8.83 -5.19 13.51
N ARG A 42 8.34 -5.93 14.50
CA ARG A 42 7.10 -5.58 15.24
C ARG A 42 7.19 -4.29 16.07
N LEU A 43 8.40 -3.78 16.30
CA LEU A 43 8.60 -2.45 16.92
C LEU A 43 8.36 -1.34 15.90
N ASP A 44 8.72 -1.56 14.64
CA ASP A 44 8.67 -0.56 13.57
C ASP A 44 7.35 -0.58 12.78
N PHE A 45 6.69 -1.75 12.73
CA PHE A 45 5.55 -1.98 11.85
C PHE A 45 4.27 -2.39 12.58
N HIS A 46 3.14 -1.93 12.02
CA HIS A 46 1.79 -2.41 12.32
C HIS A 46 1.15 -2.89 11.03
N VAL A 47 0.30 -3.92 11.07
CA VAL A 47 -0.41 -4.40 9.87
C VAL A 47 -1.83 -3.87 9.88
N CYS A 48 -2.23 -3.22 8.79
CA CYS A 48 -3.63 -2.98 8.51
C CYS A 48 -4.14 -4.09 7.57
N PRO A 49 -5.02 -4.98 8.07
CA PRO A 49 -5.52 -6.08 7.26
C PRO A 49 -6.36 -5.55 6.09
N ALA A 50 -6.46 -6.34 5.03
CA ALA A 50 -7.50 -6.13 4.04
C ALA A 50 -8.85 -6.22 4.77
N GLU A 51 -9.68 -5.17 4.69
CA GLU A 51 -11.06 -5.27 5.18
C GLU A 51 -11.68 -6.47 4.47
N LYS A 52 -12.08 -7.49 5.23
CA LYS A 52 -13.13 -8.35 4.76
C LYS A 52 -14.32 -7.43 4.64
N LEU A 53 -14.92 -7.33 3.45
CA LEU A 53 -16.30 -6.85 3.38
C LEU A 53 -17.04 -7.72 4.40
N ALA A 54 -17.42 -7.14 5.53
CA ALA A 54 -18.51 -7.71 6.29
C ALA A 54 -19.64 -7.72 5.28
N GLU A 55 -20.07 -8.91 4.85
CA GLU A 55 -21.37 -9.06 4.22
C GLU A 55 -22.36 -8.57 5.27
N GLY A 56 -22.63 -7.26 5.21
CA GLY A 56 -23.73 -6.65 5.92
C GLY A 56 -24.97 -7.28 5.32
N ASP A 57 -25.53 -8.22 6.05
CA ASP A 57 -26.84 -8.79 5.80
C ASP A 57 -27.81 -7.62 5.48
N PRO A 58 -28.45 -7.56 4.30
CA PRO A 58 -29.39 -6.47 3.94
C PRO A 58 -30.69 -6.48 4.76
N SER A 59 -30.72 -7.22 5.87
CA SER A 59 -31.91 -7.71 6.54
C SER A 59 -32.04 -7.11 7.95
N ALA A 60 -31.97 -5.79 8.08
CA ALA A 60 -32.43 -5.11 9.28
C ALA A 60 -33.56 -4.14 8.89
N PRO A 61 -34.80 -4.33 9.40
CA PRO A 61 -35.97 -3.63 8.90
C PRO A 61 -35.90 -2.13 9.17
N HIS A 62 -36.28 -1.36 8.15
CA HIS A 62 -36.55 0.08 8.23
C HIS A 62 -37.44 0.41 9.43
N ALA A 63 -36.89 1.13 10.41
CA ALA A 63 -37.67 1.94 11.33
C ALA A 63 -37.62 3.39 10.85
N GLN A 64 -38.81 3.95 10.58
CA GLN A 64 -39.05 5.28 10.03
C GLN A 64 -38.47 6.40 10.92
N GLU A 65 -37.77 7.30 10.24
CA GLU A 65 -37.57 8.74 10.40
C GLU A 65 -37.93 9.45 11.72
N TYR A 66 -36.92 10.12 12.29
CA TYR A 66 -37.06 11.45 12.90
C TYR A 66 -35.98 12.37 12.32
N PRO A 67 -36.32 13.57 11.79
CA PRO A 67 -35.33 14.50 11.25
C PRO A 67 -34.76 15.35 12.38
N VAL A 68 -33.78 14.82 13.13
CA VAL A 68 -32.90 15.67 13.93
C VAL A 68 -31.71 16.01 13.06
N SER A 69 -31.68 17.25 12.59
CA SER A 69 -30.53 17.89 11.98
C SER A 69 -29.38 17.94 13.01
N ARG A 70 -28.69 16.81 13.19
CA ARG A 70 -27.35 16.80 13.77
C ARG A 70 -26.42 17.00 12.59
N THR A 71 -25.84 18.19 12.51
CA THR A 71 -24.52 18.36 11.90
C THR A 71 -23.58 17.38 12.58
N VAL A 72 -23.51 16.17 12.03
CA VAL A 72 -22.49 15.19 12.38
C VAL A 72 -21.16 15.88 12.06
N PRO A 73 -20.25 16.07 13.02
CA PRO A 73 -18.94 16.63 12.74
C PRO A 73 -18.33 15.83 11.58
N GLN A 74 -17.69 16.51 10.63
CA GLN A 74 -17.01 15.88 9.50
C GLN A 74 -16.00 14.78 9.94
N ASP A 75 -15.62 14.83 11.21
CA ASP A 75 -14.78 13.92 11.98
C ASP A 75 -15.36 12.49 12.19
N GLU A 76 -16.69 12.31 12.18
CA GLU A 76 -17.30 10.99 12.46
C GLU A 76 -17.45 10.07 11.22
N ARG A 77 -17.01 10.49 10.03
CA ARG A 77 -17.03 9.65 8.81
C ARG A 77 -15.63 9.23 8.34
N GLU A 78 -14.66 9.18 9.24
CA GLU A 78 -13.39 8.54 8.94
C GLU A 78 -13.57 7.01 8.89
N SER A 79 -13.17 6.36 7.79
CA SER A 79 -13.30 4.91 7.69
C SER A 79 -12.47 4.24 8.79
N GLY A 80 -12.94 3.09 9.31
CA GLY A 80 -12.23 2.37 10.38
C GLY A 80 -10.77 2.06 10.02
N ARG A 81 -10.50 1.86 8.72
CA ARG A 81 -9.14 1.73 8.18
C ARG A 81 -8.30 3.00 8.35
N ILE A 82 -8.82 4.16 7.94
CA ILE A 82 -8.05 5.41 8.04
C ILE A 82 -7.71 5.70 9.52
N ARG A 83 -8.65 5.46 10.44
CA ARG A 83 -8.39 5.56 11.88
C ARG A 83 -7.27 4.62 12.33
N MET A 84 -7.31 3.35 11.93
CA MET A 84 -6.26 2.37 12.27
C MET A 84 -4.88 2.78 11.71
N ILE A 85 -4.86 3.36 10.51
CA ILE A 85 -3.63 3.88 9.92
C ILE A 85 -3.07 5.02 10.78
N ARG A 86 -3.89 6.01 11.15
CA ARG A 86 -3.46 7.14 11.99
C ARG A 86 -2.97 6.67 13.36
N GLU A 87 -3.70 5.77 14.01
CA GLU A 87 -3.29 5.20 15.30
C GLU A 87 -1.91 4.52 15.23
N ALA A 88 -1.60 3.83 14.12
CA ALA A 88 -0.28 3.23 13.93
C ALA A 88 0.81 4.30 13.78
N MET A 89 0.54 5.36 13.01
CA MET A 89 1.46 6.49 12.81
C MET A 89 1.73 7.23 14.12
N GLU A 90 0.69 7.46 14.94
CA GLU A 90 0.78 8.08 16.27
C GLU A 90 1.61 7.24 17.24
N LYS A 91 1.52 5.90 17.14
CA LYS A 91 2.38 4.96 17.88
C LYS A 91 3.80 4.85 17.31
N ASN A 92 4.18 5.76 16.41
CA ASN A 92 5.46 5.80 15.72
C ASN A 92 5.78 4.49 14.98
N LYS A 93 4.79 3.95 14.25
CA LYS A 93 4.95 2.75 13.42
C LYS A 93 4.49 2.97 11.99
N HIS A 94 5.22 2.37 11.06
CA HIS A 94 4.79 2.24 9.68
C HIS A 94 3.60 1.26 9.59
N CYS A 95 2.52 1.69 8.94
CA CYS A 95 1.35 0.84 8.72
C CYS A 95 1.49 0.06 7.41
N LEU A 96 1.79 -1.25 7.47
CA LEU A 96 1.84 -2.14 6.31
C LEU A 96 0.41 -2.43 5.83
N LEU A 97 0.08 -2.01 4.61
CA LEU A 97 -1.26 -2.11 4.07
C LEU A 97 -1.38 -3.33 3.15
N GLU A 98 -2.30 -4.25 3.46
CA GLU A 98 -2.71 -5.31 2.55
C GLU A 98 -3.68 -4.77 1.48
N LEU A 99 -3.31 -3.68 0.82
CA LEU A 99 -4.11 -2.97 -0.19
C LEU A 99 -3.32 -2.84 -1.49
N GLY A 100 -4.04 -2.56 -2.58
CA GLY A 100 -3.40 -2.27 -3.86
C GLY A 100 -3.11 -0.80 -4.07
N VAL A 101 -2.29 -0.51 -5.08
CA VAL A 101 -1.89 0.86 -5.48
C VAL A 101 -3.09 1.79 -5.76
N HIS A 102 -4.27 1.26 -6.06
CA HIS A 102 -5.49 2.06 -6.23
C HIS A 102 -5.91 2.83 -4.95
N SER A 103 -5.55 2.35 -3.75
CA SER A 103 -5.88 3.02 -2.49
C SER A 103 -5.04 4.27 -2.23
N VAL A 104 -3.90 4.43 -2.91
CA VAL A 104 -2.95 5.55 -2.69
C VAL A 104 -3.62 6.91 -2.89
N ARG A 105 -4.51 7.03 -3.89
CA ARG A 105 -5.23 8.29 -4.15
C ARG A 105 -6.18 8.65 -3.02
N GLU A 106 -6.86 7.66 -2.44
CA GLU A 106 -7.74 7.87 -1.28
C GLU A 106 -6.93 8.26 -0.04
N LEU A 107 -5.79 7.60 0.20
CA LEU A 107 -4.89 7.97 1.31
C LEU A 107 -4.44 9.42 1.19
N ILE A 108 -3.96 9.85 0.02
CA ILE A 108 -3.50 11.22 -0.20
C ILE A 108 -4.63 12.24 -0.06
N LYS A 109 -5.85 11.91 -0.50
CA LYS A 109 -7.04 12.76 -0.27
C LYS A 109 -7.36 12.95 1.22
N ASN A 110 -7.00 11.99 2.06
CA ASN A 110 -7.12 12.07 3.52
C ASN A 110 -5.83 12.61 4.19
N GLU A 111 -4.95 13.25 3.41
CA GLU A 111 -3.65 13.78 3.86
C GLU A 111 -2.74 12.71 4.49
N ILE A 112 -2.91 11.46 4.08
CA ILE A 112 -2.06 10.33 4.44
C ILE A 112 -1.17 10.03 3.25
N TYR A 113 0.14 10.14 3.47
CA TYR A 113 1.14 10.12 2.40
C TYR A 113 1.94 8.81 2.42
N PRO A 114 1.49 7.75 1.71
CA PRO A 114 2.10 6.43 1.82
C PRO A 114 3.47 6.37 1.13
N ILE A 115 4.32 5.45 1.58
CA ILE A 115 5.47 4.93 0.84
C ILE A 115 4.95 3.81 -0.07
N VAL A 116 5.20 3.94 -1.38
CA VAL A 116 4.83 2.92 -2.36
C VAL A 116 6.11 2.22 -2.81
N ILE A 117 6.23 0.92 -2.54
CA ILE A 117 7.35 0.09 -2.97
C ILE A 117 6.85 -0.92 -3.99
N HIS A 118 7.41 -0.88 -5.20
CA HIS A 118 7.20 -1.88 -6.24
C HIS A 118 8.36 -2.87 -6.27
N VAL A 119 8.09 -4.16 -6.24
CA VAL A 119 9.08 -5.21 -6.51
C VAL A 119 8.95 -5.60 -7.97
N GLU A 120 9.99 -5.36 -8.76
CA GLU A 120 9.96 -5.70 -10.18
C GLU A 120 9.92 -7.23 -10.37
N VAL A 121 8.95 -7.70 -11.15
CA VAL A 121 8.77 -9.13 -11.46
C VAL A 121 8.95 -9.35 -12.96
N THR A 122 9.98 -10.11 -13.29
CA THR A 122 10.37 -10.42 -14.66
C THR A 122 10.39 -11.93 -14.89
N GLU A 123 10.48 -12.36 -16.15
CA GLU A 123 10.65 -13.77 -16.50
C GLU A 123 11.86 -14.44 -15.81
N LYS A 124 12.89 -13.63 -15.49
CA LYS A 124 14.12 -14.11 -14.86
C LYS A 124 13.93 -14.46 -13.39
N ASN A 125 13.09 -13.71 -12.66
CA ASN A 125 12.98 -13.83 -11.20
C ASN A 125 11.65 -14.45 -10.71
N VAL A 126 10.62 -14.53 -11.57
CA VAL A 126 9.28 -15.02 -11.20
C VAL A 126 9.29 -16.43 -10.59
N ARG A 127 10.26 -17.27 -10.98
CA ARG A 127 10.43 -18.60 -10.40
C ARG A 127 10.81 -18.54 -8.92
N GLY A 128 11.68 -17.62 -8.53
CA GLY A 128 12.13 -17.42 -7.15
C GLY A 128 11.00 -16.88 -6.26
N LEU A 129 10.13 -16.04 -6.81
CA LEU A 129 9.01 -15.42 -6.08
C LEU A 129 7.82 -16.37 -5.85
N ARG A 130 7.89 -17.63 -6.30
CA ARG A 130 6.80 -18.60 -6.17
C ARG A 130 6.32 -18.78 -4.72
N SER A 131 7.21 -18.74 -3.74
CA SER A 131 6.86 -18.88 -2.31
C SER A 131 6.04 -17.71 -1.77
N LEU A 132 6.08 -16.55 -2.43
CA LEU A 132 5.31 -15.37 -2.06
C LEU A 132 3.92 -15.33 -2.71
N LEU A 133 3.69 -16.14 -3.75
CA LEU A 133 2.40 -16.20 -4.42
C LEU A 133 1.39 -16.94 -3.54
N GLY A 134 0.24 -16.31 -3.28
CA GLY A 134 -0.81 -16.87 -2.43
C GLY A 134 -1.60 -18.03 -3.05
N LYS A 135 -1.51 -18.24 -4.37
CA LYS A 135 -2.26 -19.26 -5.11
C LYS A 135 -1.33 -20.28 -5.73
N ALA A 136 -1.45 -21.54 -5.30
CA ALA A 136 -0.75 -22.65 -5.93
C ALA A 136 -1.26 -22.88 -7.37
N GLY A 137 -0.37 -23.27 -8.28
CA GLY A 137 -0.73 -23.68 -9.65
C GLY A 137 -0.90 -22.56 -10.69
N GLN A 138 -0.68 -21.29 -10.33
CA GLN A 138 -0.71 -20.20 -11.33
C GLN A 138 0.41 -20.34 -12.35
N ARG A 139 0.10 -20.09 -13.63
CA ARG A 139 1.12 -20.06 -14.69
C ARG A 139 1.94 -18.79 -14.56
N TYR A 140 3.25 -18.89 -14.77
CA TYR A 140 4.14 -17.73 -14.70
C TYR A 140 3.73 -16.62 -15.67
N SER A 141 3.23 -16.96 -16.85
CA SER A 141 2.71 -16.00 -17.82
C SER A 141 1.54 -15.15 -17.29
N GLU A 142 0.67 -15.75 -16.46
CA GLU A 142 -0.46 -15.06 -15.83
C GLU A 142 0.02 -14.14 -14.71
N VAL A 143 0.96 -14.62 -13.88
CA VAL A 143 1.60 -13.82 -12.84
C VAL A 143 2.29 -12.60 -13.44
N LEU A 144 3.09 -12.80 -14.49
CA LEU A 144 3.78 -11.72 -15.19
C LEU A 144 2.82 -10.70 -15.81
N LYS A 145 1.68 -11.16 -16.34
CA LYS A 145 0.63 -10.25 -16.82
C LYS A 145 0.11 -9.36 -15.70
N VAL A 146 -0.26 -9.95 -14.56
CA VAL A 146 -0.74 -9.21 -13.38
C VAL A 146 0.32 -8.24 -12.86
N CYS A 147 1.60 -8.62 -12.87
CA CYS A 147 2.69 -7.75 -12.42
C CYS A 147 2.88 -6.55 -13.35
N ARG A 148 2.83 -6.75 -14.67
CA ARG A 148 2.87 -5.65 -15.66
C ARG A 148 1.69 -4.71 -15.52
N ASP A 149 0.48 -5.24 -15.31
CA ASP A 149 -0.71 -4.41 -15.10
C ASP A 149 -0.57 -3.56 -13.81
N ALA A 150 0.00 -4.14 -12.74
CA ALA A 150 0.27 -3.45 -11.49
C ALA A 150 1.35 -2.36 -11.64
N GLU A 151 2.40 -2.62 -12.41
CA GLU A 151 3.44 -1.64 -12.74
C GLU A 151 2.86 -0.48 -13.57
N GLN A 152 2.06 -0.78 -14.58
CA GLN A 152 1.40 0.23 -15.41
C GLN A 152 0.51 1.16 -14.58
N ALA A 153 -0.16 0.64 -13.56
CA ALA A 153 -0.97 1.44 -12.63
C ALA A 153 -0.14 2.42 -11.78
N LEU A 154 1.14 2.13 -11.50
CA LEU A 154 2.02 3.03 -10.73
C LEU A 154 2.21 4.38 -11.43
N HIS A 155 2.27 4.40 -12.77
CA HIS A 155 2.39 5.63 -13.56
C HIS A 155 1.15 6.54 -13.47
N THR A 156 0.07 6.07 -12.85
CA THR A 156 -1.15 6.86 -12.60
C THR A 156 -1.24 7.42 -11.19
N LEU A 157 -0.29 7.10 -10.32
CA LEU A 157 -0.28 7.55 -8.93
C LEU A 157 0.02 9.06 -8.84
N PRO A 158 -0.62 9.77 -7.90
CA PRO A 158 -0.36 11.19 -7.65
C PRO A 158 0.89 11.43 -6.79
N CYS A 159 1.79 10.44 -6.70
CA CYS A 159 3.00 10.51 -5.90
C CYS A 159 4.12 9.62 -6.46
N SER A 160 5.33 9.83 -5.97
CA SER A 160 6.49 8.99 -6.28
C SER A 160 6.37 7.58 -5.69
N TRP A 161 7.03 6.61 -6.32
CA TRP A 161 7.17 5.23 -5.86
C TRP A 161 8.62 4.77 -6.03
N ALA A 162 9.03 3.79 -5.23
CA ALA A 162 10.37 3.21 -5.28
C ALA A 162 10.32 1.82 -5.92
N CYS A 163 11.31 1.50 -6.76
CA CYS A 163 11.46 0.19 -7.40
C CYS A 163 12.51 -0.64 -6.66
N VAL A 164 12.18 -1.87 -6.30
CA VAL A 164 13.14 -2.89 -5.88
C VAL A 164 13.54 -3.68 -7.11
N GLU A 165 14.74 -3.37 -7.60
CA GLU A 165 15.32 -3.98 -8.79
C GLU A 165 15.58 -5.49 -8.58
N PRO A 166 15.48 -6.33 -9.63
CA PRO A 166 15.69 -7.78 -9.54
C PRO A 166 17.07 -8.18 -9.05
N HIS A 167 18.07 -7.33 -9.26
CA HIS A 167 19.46 -7.58 -8.84
C HIS A 167 19.74 -7.10 -7.40
N SER A 168 18.77 -6.49 -6.71
CA SER A 168 18.92 -6.06 -5.32
C SER A 168 18.80 -7.21 -4.30
N TRP A 169 18.46 -8.42 -4.74
CA TRP A 169 18.31 -9.61 -3.90
C TRP A 169 18.70 -10.85 -4.72
N SER A 170 19.27 -11.86 -4.05
CA SER A 170 19.67 -13.13 -4.71
C SER A 170 18.69 -14.27 -4.39
N HIS A 171 18.14 -14.24 -3.18
CA HIS A 171 17.18 -15.22 -2.69
C HIS A 171 15.94 -14.55 -2.12
N THR A 172 14.79 -15.20 -2.23
CA THR A 172 13.49 -14.63 -1.84
C THR A 172 13.42 -14.32 -0.33
N GLU A 173 14.22 -15.00 0.48
CA GLU A 173 14.37 -14.80 1.93
C GLU A 173 15.07 -13.47 2.27
N GLU A 174 15.82 -12.89 1.33
CA GLU A 174 16.48 -11.59 1.49
C GLU A 174 15.55 -10.42 1.17
N LEU A 175 14.54 -10.65 0.32
CA LEU A 175 13.63 -9.64 -0.17
C LEU A 175 12.95 -8.82 0.96
N PRO A 176 12.47 -9.41 2.08
CA PRO A 176 11.94 -8.63 3.19
C PRO A 176 12.96 -7.64 3.77
N LYS A 177 14.24 -8.02 3.89
CA LYS A 177 15.29 -7.12 4.41
C LYS A 177 15.55 -5.96 3.44
N VAL A 178 15.59 -6.26 2.14
CA VAL A 178 15.76 -5.26 1.08
C VAL A 178 14.59 -4.26 1.10
N VAL A 179 13.35 -4.77 1.11
CA VAL A 179 12.13 -3.93 1.17
C VAL A 179 12.10 -3.09 2.44
N ARG A 180 12.47 -3.65 3.61
CA ARG A 180 12.63 -2.88 4.85
C ARG A 180 13.58 -1.70 4.66
N GLY A 181 14.74 -1.93 4.03
CA GLY A 181 15.70 -0.87 3.71
C GLY A 181 15.11 0.25 2.86
N TYR A 182 14.39 -0.11 1.79
CA TYR A 182 13.68 0.86 0.95
C TYR A 182 12.64 1.66 1.73
N ILE A 183 11.87 1.03 2.63
CA ILE A 183 10.89 1.75 3.46
C ILE A 183 11.57 2.82 4.32
N PHE A 184 12.65 2.48 5.04
CA PHE A 184 13.36 3.44 5.88
C PHE A 184 14.05 4.53 5.06
N GLN A 185 14.59 4.19 3.88
CA GLN A 185 15.13 5.18 2.97
C GLN A 185 14.05 6.16 2.52
N GLU A 186 12.92 5.67 2.02
CA GLU A 186 11.81 6.50 1.54
C GLU A 186 11.13 7.31 2.65
N GLN A 187 11.18 6.85 3.90
CA GLN A 187 10.69 7.63 5.05
C GLN A 187 11.43 8.96 5.22
N THR A 188 12.73 9.01 4.88
CA THR A 188 13.57 10.21 5.03
C THR A 188 13.54 11.14 3.82
N ARG A 189 12.98 10.69 2.69
CA ARG A 189 12.96 11.46 1.44
C ARG A 189 11.74 12.39 1.39
N PRO A 190 11.90 13.62 0.87
CA PRO A 190 10.77 14.46 0.50
C PRO A 190 9.87 13.74 -0.49
N LEU A 191 8.57 13.74 -0.24
CA LEU A 191 7.58 13.15 -1.12
C LEU A 191 7.05 14.22 -2.08
N TRP A 192 7.11 13.95 -3.38
CA TRP A 192 6.49 14.80 -4.39
C TRP A 192 5.06 14.34 -4.64
N ILE A 193 4.13 15.26 -4.43
CA ILE A 193 2.69 15.03 -4.62
C ILE A 193 2.21 15.91 -5.78
N GLU A 194 1.49 15.31 -6.73
CA GLU A 194 0.80 16.06 -7.78
C GLU A 194 -0.18 17.04 -7.13
N GLU A 195 -0.14 18.31 -7.56
CA GLU A 195 -1.18 19.26 -7.19
C GLU A 195 -2.49 18.81 -7.87
N GLY A 196 -3.57 18.72 -7.09
CA GLY A 196 -4.89 18.46 -7.65
C GLY A 196 -5.40 19.72 -8.34
N ASP A 197 -6.01 19.57 -9.50
CA ASP A 197 -6.87 20.61 -10.09
C ASP A 197 -8.04 20.98 -9.15
#